data_AF-W4G850-F1
#
_entry.id   AF-W4G850-F1
#
_cell.length_a   1.000
_cell.length_b   1.000
_cell.length_c   1.000
_cell.angle_alpha   90.00
_cell.angle_beta   90.00
_cell.angle_gamma   90.00
#
_symmetry.space_group_name_H-M   'P 1'
#
loop_
_entity.id
_entity.type
_entity.pdbx_description
1 polymer ?
#
loop_
_entity_poly.entity_id
_entity_poly.type
_entity_poly.pdbx_seq_one_letter_code
_entity_poly.pdbx_strand_id
1 'polypeptide(L)'
;MSTLDIKLNRVDRVFRPHDLIQGHVILHATNAFSHSGISMRVEGSAKLQLSAKSVGLFDAFYNTVSPLELVYFHIPVVGPGKVPVGISKFPFEFELHAVNAQQGLVETYHGVYVSVKYEIICDCARGMMKKTLHRTLEFIVEVPLQNALPDSPEEFIVTPDKLENVRLSTPRNIPTFHIKGNIHRTNCPVNLPFTGEIVVEAASAPLKSIELQLIRVESVSTL
;
A
#
# COMPACT_ATOMS: atom_id res chain seq x y z
N MET A 1 30.08 -15.05 -7.72
CA MET A 1 29.09 -14.79 -8.78
C MET A 1 28.84 -13.30 -8.80
N SER A 2 28.82 -12.65 -9.97
CA SER A 2 28.51 -11.21 -10.04
C SER A 2 27.05 -10.94 -9.67
N THR A 3 26.77 -9.85 -8.97
CA THR A 3 25.44 -9.44 -8.52
C THR A 3 25.13 -8.00 -8.91
N LEU A 4 23.83 -7.67 -8.95
CA LEU A 4 23.30 -6.34 -9.19
C LEU A 4 22.39 -5.97 -8.01
N ASP A 5 22.55 -4.76 -7.49
CA ASP A 5 21.71 -4.22 -6.43
C ASP A 5 21.26 -2.80 -6.75
N ILE A 6 20.15 -2.37 -6.13
CA ILE A 6 19.60 -1.02 -6.28
C ILE A 6 19.62 -0.38 -4.89
N LYS A 7 20.25 0.78 -4.76
CA LYS A 7 20.30 1.54 -3.51
C LYS A 7 19.74 2.93 -3.72
N LEU A 8 18.61 3.21 -3.06
CA LEU A 8 18.06 4.56 -2.97
C LEU A 8 18.84 5.40 -1.96
N ASN A 9 18.91 6.71 -2.20
CA ASN A 9 19.54 7.66 -1.28
C ASN A 9 18.69 7.83 -0.01
N ARG A 10 17.35 7.79 -0.14
CA ARG A 10 16.41 7.86 0.98
C ARG A 10 16.27 6.47 1.63
N VAL A 11 16.49 6.39 2.94
CA VAL A 11 16.61 5.13 3.68
C VAL A 11 15.25 4.47 3.96
N ASP A 12 14.24 5.27 4.31
CA ASP A 12 12.87 4.80 4.56
C ASP A 12 12.15 4.33 3.27
N ARG A 13 12.64 4.79 2.11
CA ARG A 13 12.07 4.54 0.78
C ARG A 13 10.62 5.02 0.66
N VAL A 14 10.24 6.01 1.45
CA VAL A 14 8.92 6.64 1.39
C VAL A 14 9.02 7.86 0.49
N PHE A 15 8.15 7.95 -0.51
CA PHE A 15 8.11 9.05 -1.48
C PHE A 15 6.69 9.55 -1.68
N ARG A 16 6.57 10.77 -2.17
CA ARG A 16 5.30 11.44 -2.47
C ARG A 16 5.25 11.85 -3.93
N PRO A 17 4.06 12.17 -4.48
CA PRO A 17 3.97 12.74 -5.83
C PRO A 17 4.97 13.90 -6.00
N HIS A 18 5.68 13.89 -7.13
CA HIS A 18 6.72 14.85 -7.51
C HIS A 18 8.02 14.80 -6.71
N ASP A 19 8.20 13.82 -5.81
CA ASP A 19 9.51 13.62 -5.19
C ASP A 19 10.54 13.19 -6.23
N LEU A 20 11.75 13.76 -6.13
CA LEU A 20 12.91 13.32 -6.87
C LEU A 20 13.48 12.04 -6.23
N ILE A 21 13.37 10.93 -6.94
CA ILE A 21 13.91 9.63 -6.52
C ILE A 21 15.31 9.50 -7.08
N GLN A 22 16.30 9.34 -6.19
CA GLN A 22 17.71 9.24 -6.55
C GLN A 22 18.35 8.02 -5.91
N GLY A 23 19.31 7.43 -6.61
CA GLY A 23 20.03 6.28 -6.11
C GLY A 23 21.18 5.84 -7.01
N HIS A 24 21.66 4.63 -6.74
CA HIS A 24 22.70 3.98 -7.52
C HIS A 24 22.31 2.53 -7.83
N VAL A 25 22.57 2.12 -9.07
CA VAL A 25 22.72 0.70 -9.42
C VAL A 25 24.14 0.29 -9.04
N ILE A 26 24.26 -0.76 -8.23
CA ILE A 26 25.53 -1.25 -7.72
C ILE A 26 25.79 -2.63 -8.32
N LEU A 27 26.83 -2.73 -9.15
CA LEU A 27 27.31 -3.99 -9.68
C LEU A 27 28.52 -4.48 -8.88
N HIS A 28 28.40 -5.69 -8.34
CA HIS A 28 29.53 -6.41 -7.75
C HIS A 28 29.98 -7.48 -8.75
N ALA A 29 31.12 -7.29 -9.38
CA ALA A 29 31.64 -8.17 -10.41
C ALA A 29 32.79 -9.03 -9.87
N THR A 30 32.62 -10.36 -9.87
CA THR A 30 33.72 -11.27 -9.49
C THR A 30 34.74 -11.47 -10.59
N ASN A 31 34.36 -11.20 -11.85
CA ASN A 31 35.21 -11.21 -13.04
C ASN A 31 34.75 -10.06 -13.95
N ALA A 32 35.63 -9.53 -14.79
CA ALA A 32 35.23 -8.54 -15.79
C ALA A 32 34.29 -9.16 -16.84
N PHE A 33 33.27 -8.41 -17.27
CA PHE A 33 32.33 -8.88 -18.30
C PHE A 33 31.79 -7.74 -19.16
N SER A 34 31.43 -8.06 -20.40
CA SER A 34 30.70 -7.15 -21.28
C SER A 34 29.19 -7.22 -21.02
N HIS A 35 28.49 -6.10 -21.21
CA HIS A 35 27.04 -6.00 -21.17
C HIS A 35 26.52 -5.22 -22.37
N SER A 36 25.28 -5.48 -22.79
CA SER A 36 24.61 -4.74 -23.87
C SER A 36 23.84 -3.51 -23.37
N GLY A 37 23.91 -3.23 -22.08
CA GLY A 37 23.27 -2.10 -21.43
C GLY A 37 22.81 -2.45 -20.02
N ILE A 38 22.63 -1.42 -19.20
CA ILE A 38 21.91 -1.51 -17.94
C ILE A 38 20.67 -0.63 -18.09
N SER A 39 19.50 -1.23 -17.97
CA SER A 39 18.22 -0.51 -18.03
C SER A 39 17.51 -0.62 -16.70
N MET A 40 16.69 0.38 -16.45
CA MET A 40 15.83 0.46 -15.29
C MET A 40 14.40 0.69 -15.76
N ARG A 41 13.47 -0.09 -15.21
CA ARG A 41 12.04 0.17 -15.29
C ARG A 41 11.55 0.61 -13.92
N VAL A 42 10.67 1.58 -13.88
CA VAL A 42 9.95 1.96 -12.68
C VAL A 42 8.49 1.68 -12.95
N GLU A 43 7.88 0.84 -12.13
CA GLU A 43 6.52 0.36 -12.35
C GLU A 43 5.69 0.61 -11.09
N GLY A 44 4.50 1.15 -11.27
CA GLY A 44 3.50 1.31 -10.22
C GLY A 44 2.19 0.72 -10.70
N SER A 45 1.57 -0.15 -9.93
CA SER A 45 0.27 -0.73 -10.30
C SER A 45 -0.64 -1.00 -9.12
N ALA A 46 -1.94 -0.84 -9.34
CA ALA A 46 -2.98 -1.36 -8.45
C ALA A 46 -3.65 -2.56 -9.13
N LYS A 47 -3.72 -3.69 -8.43
CA LYS A 47 -4.33 -4.91 -8.95
C LYS A 47 -5.14 -5.62 -7.88
N LEU A 48 -6.12 -6.38 -8.34
CA LEU A 48 -6.73 -7.40 -7.50
C LEU A 48 -5.68 -8.47 -7.18
N GLN A 49 -5.80 -9.11 -6.02
CA GLN A 49 -5.01 -10.27 -5.64
C GLN A 49 -5.91 -11.32 -4.97
N LEU A 50 -5.64 -12.59 -5.26
CA LEU A 50 -6.37 -13.70 -4.66
C LEU A 50 -5.74 -14.05 -3.30
N SER A 51 -6.55 -14.07 -2.25
CA SER A 51 -6.17 -14.69 -0.99
C SER A 51 -6.39 -16.20 -1.08
N ALA A 52 -5.44 -16.99 -0.55
CA ALA A 52 -5.57 -18.44 -0.41
C ALA A 52 -6.81 -18.86 0.42
N LYS A 53 -7.39 -17.94 1.21
CA LYS A 53 -8.61 -18.17 2.00
C LYS A 53 -9.92 -17.85 1.26
N SER A 54 -9.85 -17.23 0.07
CA SER A 54 -11.03 -16.80 -0.70
C SER A 54 -11.04 -17.35 -2.14
N VAL A 55 -10.26 -18.41 -2.38
CA VAL A 55 -10.22 -19.14 -3.65
C VAL A 55 -11.64 -19.64 -3.99
N GLY A 56 -12.12 -19.38 -5.22
CA GLY A 56 -13.46 -19.76 -5.69
C GLY A 56 -14.51 -18.64 -5.79
N LEU A 57 -14.52 -17.64 -4.89
CA LEU A 57 -15.49 -16.51 -4.96
C LEU A 57 -15.07 -15.42 -5.95
N PHE A 58 -13.76 -15.22 -6.14
CA PHE A 58 -13.18 -14.15 -6.95
C PHE A 58 -12.46 -14.63 -8.21
N ASP A 59 -12.37 -15.95 -8.45
CA ASP A 59 -11.63 -16.53 -9.60
C ASP A 59 -12.19 -16.08 -10.96
N ALA A 60 -13.52 -15.90 -11.06
CA ALA A 60 -14.17 -15.49 -12.31
C ALA A 60 -13.88 -14.04 -12.71
N PHE A 61 -13.59 -13.16 -11.74
CA PHE A 61 -13.35 -11.73 -11.97
C PHE A 61 -11.86 -11.36 -11.97
N TYR A 62 -11.02 -12.13 -11.27
CA TYR A 62 -9.60 -11.85 -11.18
C TYR A 62 -8.91 -11.79 -12.56
N ASN A 63 -9.25 -12.72 -13.46
CA ASN A 63 -8.64 -12.77 -14.79
C ASN A 63 -9.25 -11.76 -15.79
N THR A 64 -10.32 -11.04 -15.42
CA THR A 64 -11.00 -10.10 -16.32
C THR A 64 -10.69 -8.64 -16.02
N VAL A 65 -10.21 -8.34 -14.81
CA VAL A 65 -9.83 -6.97 -14.42
C VAL A 65 -8.34 -6.75 -14.69
N SER A 66 -8.03 -5.87 -15.64
CA SER A 66 -6.65 -5.47 -15.92
C SER A 66 -6.10 -4.63 -14.75
N PRO A 67 -4.83 -4.82 -14.36
CA PRO A 67 -4.18 -3.94 -13.41
C PRO A 67 -4.26 -2.47 -13.85
N LEU A 68 -4.52 -1.60 -12.90
CA LEU A 68 -4.42 -0.17 -13.09
C LEU A 68 -2.96 0.24 -13.07
N GLU A 69 -2.44 0.68 -14.21
CA GLU A 69 -1.09 1.23 -14.29
C GLU A 69 -1.06 2.64 -13.69
N LEU A 70 -0.16 2.84 -12.73
CA LEU A 70 0.00 4.09 -11.98
C LEU A 70 1.27 4.83 -12.39
N VAL A 71 2.37 4.10 -12.59
CA VAL A 71 3.69 4.65 -12.95
C VAL A 71 4.35 3.72 -13.96
N TYR A 72 4.95 4.31 -15.01
CA TYR A 72 5.83 3.59 -15.92
C TYR A 72 6.95 4.50 -16.42
N PHE A 73 8.19 4.17 -16.06
CA PHE A 73 9.39 4.77 -16.63
C PHE A 73 10.30 3.71 -17.21
N HIS A 74 10.95 4.02 -18.33
CA HIS A 74 12.05 3.23 -18.86
C HIS A 74 13.29 4.12 -19.00
N ILE A 75 14.29 3.86 -18.15
CA ILE A 75 15.48 4.68 -17.98
C ILE A 75 16.70 3.86 -18.42
N PRO A 76 17.37 4.22 -19.52
CA PRO A 76 18.67 3.64 -19.86
C PRO A 76 19.73 4.18 -18.90
N VAL A 77 20.18 3.36 -17.94
CA VAL A 77 21.15 3.75 -16.91
C VAL A 77 22.55 3.88 -17.51
N VAL A 78 22.97 2.90 -18.32
CA VAL A 78 24.20 2.98 -19.12
C VAL A 78 24.08 2.15 -20.38
N GLY A 79 24.68 2.62 -21.48
CA GLY A 79 24.73 1.90 -22.75
C GLY A 79 25.61 0.62 -22.71
N PRO A 80 25.80 -0.06 -23.85
CA PRO A 80 26.68 -1.22 -23.95
C PRO A 80 28.10 -0.90 -23.48
N GLY A 81 28.75 -1.84 -22.79
CA GLY A 81 30.06 -1.58 -22.20
C GLY A 81 30.70 -2.80 -21.54
N LYS A 82 31.74 -2.53 -20.75
CA LYS A 82 32.45 -3.51 -19.92
C LYS A 82 32.40 -3.08 -18.46
N VAL A 83 32.13 -4.03 -17.58
CA VAL A 83 32.19 -3.85 -16.12
C VAL A 83 33.51 -4.48 -15.64
N PRO A 84 34.39 -3.73 -14.94
CA PRO A 84 35.62 -4.25 -14.38
C PRO A 84 35.36 -5.14 -13.16
N VAL A 85 36.38 -5.87 -12.70
CA VAL A 85 36.31 -6.61 -11.41
C VAL A 85 36.14 -5.62 -10.27
N GLY A 86 35.33 -5.97 -9.27
CA GLY A 86 35.09 -5.12 -8.10
C GLY A 86 33.70 -4.49 -8.12
N ILE A 87 33.60 -3.25 -7.64
CA ILE A 87 32.33 -2.54 -7.48
C ILE A 87 32.24 -1.42 -8.51
N SER A 88 31.18 -1.42 -9.31
CA SER A 88 30.80 -0.30 -10.19
C SER A 88 29.48 0.30 -9.70
N LYS A 89 29.39 1.62 -9.68
CA LYS A 89 28.18 2.34 -9.27
C LYS A 89 27.71 3.23 -10.42
N PHE A 90 26.43 3.15 -10.75
CA PHE A 90 25.81 3.96 -11.79
C PHE A 90 24.68 4.76 -11.16
N PRO A 91 24.77 6.11 -11.10
CA PRO A 91 23.72 6.92 -10.53
C PRO A 91 22.48 6.89 -11.43
N PHE A 92 21.31 7.07 -10.81
CA PHE A 92 20.06 7.29 -11.52
C PHE A 92 19.21 8.30 -10.75
N GLU A 93 18.35 8.99 -11.47
CA GLU A 93 17.31 9.83 -10.88
C GLU A 93 16.08 9.91 -11.79
N PHE A 94 14.91 10.11 -11.18
CA PHE A 94 13.67 10.41 -11.87
C PHE A 94 12.69 11.11 -10.92
N GLU A 95 11.81 11.94 -11.47
CA GLU A 95 10.70 12.54 -10.72
C GLU A 95 9.49 11.59 -10.70
N LEU A 96 8.96 11.29 -9.52
CA LEU A 96 7.81 10.41 -9.38
C LEU A 96 6.51 11.11 -9.81
N HIS A 97 5.94 10.70 -10.95
CA HIS A 97 4.64 11.20 -11.42
C HIS A 97 3.80 10.07 -12.00
N ALA A 98 2.48 10.24 -11.94
CA ALA A 98 1.55 9.27 -12.48
C ALA A 98 1.58 9.24 -14.02
N VAL A 99 1.31 8.06 -14.61
CA VAL A 99 1.10 7.93 -16.06
C VAL A 99 -0.08 8.77 -16.52
N ASN A 100 -1.14 8.83 -15.70
CA ASN A 100 -2.33 9.64 -15.93
C ASN A 100 -2.47 10.70 -14.83
N ALA A 101 -2.32 11.98 -15.19
CA ALA A 101 -2.35 13.08 -14.24
C ALA A 101 -3.74 13.29 -13.60
N GLN A 102 -4.82 12.96 -14.30
CA GLN A 102 -6.19 13.07 -13.78
C GLN A 102 -6.49 11.98 -12.74
N GLN A 103 -5.92 10.79 -12.93
CA GLN A 103 -6.02 9.68 -11.99
C GLN A 103 -5.13 9.89 -10.77
N GLY A 104 -3.93 10.43 -10.97
CA GLY A 104 -2.94 10.61 -9.91
C GLY A 104 -2.33 9.29 -9.43
N LEU A 105 -1.52 9.40 -8.37
CA LEU A 105 -0.95 8.25 -7.66
C LEU A 105 -1.91 7.78 -6.56
N VAL A 106 -1.78 6.51 -6.19
CA VAL A 106 -2.52 5.90 -5.08
C VAL A 106 -1.50 5.47 -4.02
N GLU A 107 -1.87 5.57 -2.75
CA GLU A 107 -1.00 5.14 -1.66
C GLU A 107 -0.65 3.64 -1.75
N THR A 108 0.60 3.30 -1.45
CA THR A 108 1.02 1.89 -1.39
C THR A 108 0.15 1.14 -0.39
N TYR A 109 -0.40 0.00 -0.82
CA TYR A 109 -1.32 -0.79 -0.02
C TYR A 109 -1.12 -2.28 -0.28
N HIS A 110 -1.00 -3.06 0.80
CA HIS A 110 -0.93 -4.51 0.74
C HIS A 110 -2.11 -5.11 1.50
N GLY A 111 -3.23 -5.25 0.79
CA GLY A 111 -4.48 -5.77 1.33
C GLY A 111 -4.59 -7.28 1.26
N VAL A 112 -5.82 -7.76 1.47
CA VAL A 112 -6.22 -9.15 1.24
C VAL A 112 -6.69 -9.34 -0.21
N TYR A 113 -7.39 -8.35 -0.77
CA TYR A 113 -8.01 -8.42 -2.09
C TYR A 113 -7.40 -7.45 -3.10
N VAL A 114 -6.78 -6.37 -2.63
CA VAL A 114 -6.14 -5.34 -3.46
C VAL A 114 -4.67 -5.18 -3.09
N SER A 115 -3.83 -4.98 -4.09
CA SER A 115 -2.41 -4.69 -3.94
C SER A 115 -2.04 -3.50 -4.80
N VAL A 116 -1.53 -2.44 -4.16
CA VAL A 116 -0.94 -1.26 -4.80
C VAL A 116 0.55 -1.31 -4.52
N LYS A 117 1.36 -1.43 -5.58
CA LYS A 117 2.80 -1.67 -5.47
C LYS A 117 3.59 -0.75 -6.40
N TYR A 118 4.73 -0.26 -5.92
CA TYR A 118 5.69 0.53 -6.69
C TYR A 118 7.10 -0.09 -6.61
N GLU A 119 7.70 -0.33 -7.77
CA GLU A 119 8.96 -1.05 -7.89
C GLU A 119 9.92 -0.39 -8.88
N ILE A 120 11.21 -0.45 -8.54
CA ILE A 120 12.31 -0.22 -9.47
C ILE A 120 12.89 -1.57 -9.86
N ILE A 121 12.86 -1.89 -11.13
CA ILE A 121 13.39 -3.11 -11.72
C ILE A 121 14.62 -2.74 -12.54
N CYS A 122 15.76 -3.36 -12.26
CA CYS A 122 16.99 -3.10 -13.01
C CYS A 122 17.55 -4.38 -13.60
N ASP A 123 17.85 -4.33 -14.89
CA ASP A 123 18.38 -5.42 -15.69
C ASP A 123 19.75 -5.04 -16.28
N CYS A 124 20.72 -5.93 -16.14
CA CYS A 124 22.02 -5.84 -16.80
C CYS A 124 22.21 -7.07 -17.70
N ALA A 125 21.96 -6.89 -19.00
CA ALA A 125 22.07 -7.95 -20.00
C ALA A 125 23.53 -8.24 -20.35
N ARG A 126 24.00 -9.47 -20.09
CA ARG A 126 25.43 -9.87 -20.21
C ARG A 126 25.75 -10.69 -21.47
N GLY A 127 24.94 -10.51 -22.52
CA GLY A 127 24.98 -11.30 -23.76
C GLY A 127 24.17 -12.60 -23.70
N MET A 128 24.00 -13.27 -24.85
CA MET A 128 23.05 -14.40 -25.00
C MET A 128 23.37 -15.64 -24.17
N MET A 129 24.64 -15.91 -23.84
CA MET A 129 25.05 -17.11 -23.11
C MET A 129 25.12 -16.95 -21.58
N LYS A 130 24.95 -15.73 -21.06
CA LYS A 130 25.05 -15.45 -19.62
C LYS A 130 23.71 -14.95 -19.11
N LYS A 131 23.27 -15.45 -17.96
CA LYS A 131 22.06 -14.97 -17.29
C LYS A 131 22.14 -13.45 -17.06
N THR A 132 21.11 -12.71 -17.45
CA THR A 132 20.91 -11.30 -17.10
C THR A 132 20.95 -11.14 -15.58
N LEU A 133 21.68 -10.13 -15.10
CA LEU A 133 21.57 -9.76 -13.69
C LEU A 133 20.31 -8.93 -13.52
N HIS A 134 19.49 -9.29 -12.54
CA HIS A 134 18.18 -8.71 -12.33
C HIS A 134 18.01 -8.37 -10.85
N ARG A 135 17.44 -7.22 -10.58
CA ARG A 135 17.06 -6.80 -9.22
C ARG A 135 15.76 -6.02 -9.26
N THR A 136 14.90 -6.29 -8.29
CA THR A 136 13.71 -5.49 -8.02
C THR A 136 13.82 -4.88 -6.63
N LEU A 137 13.47 -3.62 -6.51
CA LEU A 137 13.42 -2.86 -5.27
C LEU A 137 12.06 -2.18 -5.15
N GLU A 138 11.31 -2.54 -4.13
CA GLU A 138 10.07 -1.87 -3.77
C GLU A 138 10.32 -0.59 -2.97
N PHE A 139 9.48 0.42 -3.21
CA PHE A 139 9.41 1.66 -2.44
C PHE A 139 7.96 2.02 -2.11
N ILE A 140 7.78 2.86 -1.09
CA ILE A 140 6.47 3.25 -0.57
C ILE A 140 6.09 4.61 -1.16
N VAL A 141 4.85 4.74 -1.61
CA VAL A 141 4.26 5.99 -2.04
C VAL A 141 3.20 6.39 -1.04
N GLU A 142 3.36 7.56 -0.42
CA GLU A 142 2.33 8.23 0.38
C GLU A 142 1.62 9.28 -0.46
N VAL A 143 0.29 9.34 -0.37
CA VAL A 143 -0.50 10.36 -1.05
C VAL A 143 -1.24 11.17 0.03
N PRO A 144 -0.56 12.18 0.63
CA PRO A 144 -1.18 12.96 1.69
C PRO A 144 -2.38 13.74 1.16
N LEU A 145 -3.38 13.90 2.02
CA LEU A 145 -4.52 14.77 1.74
C LEU A 145 -4.02 16.19 1.46
N GLN A 146 -4.55 16.82 0.41
CA GLN A 146 -4.23 18.22 0.09
C GLN A 146 -4.73 19.18 1.17
N ASN A 147 -5.88 18.85 1.78
CA ASN A 147 -6.50 19.63 2.85
C ASN A 147 -6.81 18.71 4.01
N ALA A 148 -6.61 19.21 5.24
CA ALA A 148 -7.08 18.52 6.43
C ALA A 148 -8.60 18.35 6.35
N LEU A 149 -9.07 17.14 6.67
CA LEU A 149 -10.49 16.91 6.82
C LEU A 149 -10.98 17.64 8.08
N PRO A 150 -12.18 18.23 8.06
CA PRO A 150 -12.73 18.90 9.22
C PRO A 150 -12.91 17.90 10.38
N ASP A 151 -12.76 18.42 11.59
CA ASP A 151 -13.19 17.72 12.79
C ASP A 151 -14.69 17.48 12.67
N SER A 152 -15.06 16.22 12.54
CA SER A 152 -16.41 15.74 12.33
C SER A 152 -16.87 14.98 13.59
N PRO A 153 -17.23 15.70 14.67
CA PRO A 153 -17.67 15.04 15.88
C PRO A 153 -18.98 14.29 15.62
N GLU A 154 -19.11 13.12 16.22
CA GLU A 154 -20.28 12.25 16.07
C GLU A 154 -20.81 11.82 17.44
N GLU A 155 -22.01 12.29 17.75
CA GLU A 155 -22.78 11.79 18.88
C GLU A 155 -23.46 10.48 18.49
N PHE A 156 -23.42 9.51 19.40
CA PHE A 156 -24.07 8.23 19.22
C PHE A 156 -24.88 7.82 20.45
N ILE A 157 -25.89 7.00 20.21
CA ILE A 157 -26.77 6.45 21.23
C ILE A 157 -26.92 4.96 20.98
N VAL A 158 -26.61 4.15 21.99
CA VAL A 158 -26.78 2.70 21.99
C VAL A 158 -27.94 2.34 22.91
N THR A 159 -28.99 1.79 22.31
CA THR A 159 -30.19 1.30 22.98
C THR A 159 -30.54 -0.10 22.46
N PRO A 160 -31.30 -0.91 23.22
CA PRO A 160 -31.65 -2.27 22.82
C PRO A 160 -32.25 -2.40 21.41
N ASP A 161 -33.05 -1.41 20.99
CA ASP A 161 -33.72 -1.36 19.68
C ASP A 161 -32.77 -1.08 18.51
N LYS A 162 -31.57 -0.53 18.77
CA LYS A 162 -30.55 -0.23 17.75
C LYS A 162 -29.50 -1.33 17.56
N LEU A 163 -29.65 -2.46 18.23
CA LEU A 163 -28.68 -3.55 18.15
C LEU A 163 -28.88 -4.37 16.86
N GLU A 164 -27.93 -4.30 15.93
CA GLU A 164 -28.01 -4.98 14.64
C GLU A 164 -27.64 -6.48 14.69
N ASN A 165 -26.83 -6.91 15.67
CA ASN A 165 -26.27 -8.27 15.76
C ASN A 165 -26.91 -9.16 16.83
N VAL A 166 -28.13 -8.86 17.26
CA VAL A 166 -28.85 -9.72 18.22
C VAL A 166 -29.45 -10.89 17.45
N ARG A 167 -29.14 -12.13 17.88
CA ARG A 167 -29.86 -13.31 17.41
C ARG A 167 -31.36 -13.09 17.65
N LEU A 168 -32.14 -13.09 16.57
CA LEU A 168 -33.59 -12.82 16.52
C LEU A 168 -34.44 -13.69 17.48
N SER A 169 -33.86 -14.73 18.09
CA SER A 169 -34.52 -15.61 19.05
C SER A 169 -34.57 -15.07 20.50
N THR A 170 -33.96 -13.93 20.81
CA THR A 170 -33.85 -13.40 22.19
C THR A 170 -34.35 -11.96 22.46
N PRO A 171 -35.24 -11.32 21.64
CA PRO A 171 -35.61 -9.92 21.88
C PRO A 171 -36.33 -9.69 23.24
N ARG A 172 -36.91 -10.73 23.85
CA ARG A 172 -37.59 -10.64 25.15
C ARG A 172 -36.68 -10.57 26.38
N ASN A 173 -35.37 -10.84 26.24
CA ASN A 173 -34.45 -10.93 27.39
C ASN A 173 -33.28 -9.94 27.34
N ILE A 174 -33.33 -8.93 26.45
CA ILE A 174 -32.30 -7.88 26.45
C ILE A 174 -32.65 -6.89 27.57
N PRO A 175 -31.78 -6.70 28.58
CA PRO A 175 -32.00 -5.69 29.60
C PRO A 175 -32.15 -4.31 28.96
N THR A 176 -32.98 -3.46 29.54
CA THR A 176 -33.03 -2.05 29.12
C THR A 176 -31.74 -1.35 29.54
N PHE A 177 -31.19 -0.56 28.64
CA PHE A 177 -30.04 0.30 28.90
C PHE A 177 -30.11 1.52 27.98
N HIS A 178 -29.40 2.57 28.39
CA HIS A 178 -29.24 3.79 27.61
C HIS A 178 -27.80 4.27 27.76
N ILE A 179 -27.05 4.15 26.66
CA ILE A 179 -25.64 4.57 26.61
C ILE A 179 -25.54 5.64 25.54
N LYS A 180 -24.92 6.77 25.87
CA LYS A 180 -24.59 7.82 24.93
C LYS A 180 -23.08 7.96 24.82
N GLY A 181 -22.62 8.53 23.73
CA GLY A 181 -21.24 8.94 23.62
C GLY A 181 -21.04 9.96 22.52
N ASN A 182 -19.84 10.50 22.50
CA ASN A 182 -19.42 11.47 21.51
C ASN A 182 -18.00 11.09 21.08
N ILE A 183 -17.82 10.89 19.78
CA ILE A 183 -16.51 10.72 19.16
C ILE A 183 -16.10 12.09 18.65
N HIS A 184 -14.92 12.59 19.04
CA HIS A 184 -14.54 13.96 18.66
C HIS A 184 -14.26 14.12 17.16
N ARG A 185 -13.89 13.02 16.46
CA ARG A 185 -13.54 13.02 15.04
C ARG A 185 -13.90 11.70 14.39
N THR A 186 -14.64 11.74 13.29
CA THR A 186 -14.83 10.58 12.40
C THR A 186 -13.77 10.50 11.31
N ASN A 187 -13.15 11.63 10.96
CA ASN A 187 -11.93 11.68 10.16
C ASN A 187 -10.70 11.51 11.06
N CYS A 188 -10.08 10.33 11.05
CA CYS A 188 -9.05 9.96 12.02
C CYS A 188 -7.67 9.81 11.36
N PRO A 189 -6.78 10.83 11.41
CA PRO A 189 -5.40 10.67 11.00
C PRO A 189 -4.69 9.60 11.84
N VAL A 190 -3.95 8.71 11.19
CA VAL A 190 -3.30 7.55 11.84
C VAL A 190 -2.27 7.97 12.90
N ASN A 191 -1.71 9.18 12.78
CA ASN A 191 -0.74 9.75 13.69
C ASN A 191 -1.35 10.55 14.85
N LEU A 192 -2.68 10.60 14.97
CA LEU A 192 -3.38 11.29 16.05
C LEU A 192 -4.18 10.31 16.90
N PRO A 193 -4.35 10.59 18.21
CA PRO A 193 -5.16 9.74 19.08
C PRO A 193 -6.63 9.78 18.67
N PHE A 194 -7.28 8.61 18.68
CA PHE A 194 -8.73 8.50 18.63
C PHE A 194 -9.30 8.85 20.01
N THR A 195 -10.19 9.86 20.08
CA THR A 195 -10.70 10.39 21.34
C THR A 195 -12.21 10.56 21.32
N GLY A 196 -12.82 10.46 22.50
CA GLY A 196 -14.25 10.62 22.70
C GLY A 196 -14.63 10.30 24.14
N GLU A 197 -15.93 10.29 24.40
CA GLU A 197 -16.52 10.01 25.70
C GLU A 197 -17.70 9.04 25.57
N ILE A 198 -17.95 8.28 26.64
CA ILE A 198 -19.08 7.36 26.75
C ILE A 198 -19.70 7.56 28.13
N VAL A 199 -21.02 7.69 28.17
CA VAL A 199 -21.83 7.85 29.38
C VAL A 199 -22.89 6.76 29.41
N VAL A 200 -22.90 5.96 30.47
CA VAL A 200 -24.00 5.05 30.78
C VAL A 200 -25.04 5.83 31.57
N GLU A 201 -26.11 6.28 30.91
CA GLU A 201 -27.18 7.02 31.56
C GLU A 201 -28.11 6.09 32.36
N ALA A 202 -28.35 4.88 31.86
CA ALA A 202 -29.16 3.88 32.54
C ALA A 202 -28.77 2.45 32.15
N ALA A 203 -28.88 1.52 33.10
CA ALA A 203 -28.78 0.08 32.86
C ALA A 203 -29.62 -0.69 33.90
N SER A 204 -30.55 -1.52 33.43
CA SER A 204 -31.42 -2.34 34.29
C SER A 204 -30.76 -3.62 34.81
N ALA A 205 -29.58 -3.96 34.27
CA ALA A 205 -28.77 -5.09 34.69
C ALA A 205 -27.29 -4.65 34.82
N PRO A 206 -26.49 -5.34 35.65
CA PRO A 206 -25.05 -5.05 35.77
C PRO A 206 -24.33 -5.17 34.43
N LEU A 207 -23.57 -4.15 34.05
CA LEU A 207 -22.72 -4.17 32.86
C LEU A 207 -21.40 -4.87 33.20
N LYS A 208 -21.10 -5.95 32.46
CA LYS A 208 -19.85 -6.70 32.63
C LYS A 208 -18.67 -6.01 31.95
N SER A 209 -18.88 -5.53 30.72
CA SER A 209 -17.87 -4.83 29.92
C SER A 209 -18.55 -3.92 28.90
N ILE A 210 -17.81 -2.90 28.46
CA ILE A 210 -18.09 -2.10 27.26
C ILE A 210 -16.82 -2.18 26.42
N GLU A 211 -16.96 -2.59 25.16
CA GLU A 211 -15.82 -2.78 24.26
C GLU A 211 -15.94 -1.84 23.07
N LEU A 212 -14.84 -1.15 22.77
CA LEU A 212 -14.68 -0.38 21.54
C LEU A 212 -13.84 -1.21 20.57
N GLN A 213 -14.37 -1.46 19.38
CA GLN A 213 -13.70 -2.22 18.33
C GLN A 213 -13.40 -1.34 17.13
N LEU A 214 -12.16 -1.32 16.70
CA LEU A 214 -11.76 -0.76 15.41
C LEU A 214 -11.69 -1.90 14.39
N ILE A 215 -12.63 -1.91 13.46
CA ILE A 215 -12.74 -2.96 12.44
C ILE A 215 -12.25 -2.40 11.10
N ARG A 216 -11.25 -3.06 10.52
CA ARG A 216 -10.82 -2.78 9.15
C ARG A 216 -11.64 -3.63 8.17
N VAL A 217 -12.32 -2.97 7.24
CA VAL A 217 -13.07 -3.62 6.16
C VAL A 217 -12.40 -3.30 4.83
N GLU A 218 -12.14 -4.33 4.02
CA GLU A 218 -11.65 -4.19 2.65
C GLU A 218 -12.72 -4.74 1.71
N SER A 219 -13.20 -3.90 0.80
CA SER A 219 -14.30 -4.21 -0.11
C SER A 219 -13.88 -4.00 -1.56
N VAL A 220 -14.28 -4.93 -2.42
CA VAL A 220 -14.12 -4.84 -3.88
C VAL A 220 -15.50 -4.99 -4.50
N SER A 221 -15.90 -4.03 -5.34
CA SER A 221 -17.18 -4.05 -6.05
C SER A 221 -16.97 -3.72 -7.52
N THR A 222 -17.73 -4.38 -8.40
CA THR A 222 -17.90 -3.96 -9.80
C THR A 222 -18.93 -2.84 -9.86
N LEU A 223 -18.65 -1.77 -10.61
CA LEU A 223 -19.66 -0.78 -10.99
C LEU A 223 -20.64 -1.36 -12.02
#